data_AF-A0A1F9UL67-F1
#
_entry.id   AF-A0A1F9UL67-F1
#
_cell.length_a   1.000
_cell.length_b   1.000
_cell.length_c   1.000
_cell.angle_alpha   90.00
_cell.angle_beta   90.00
_cell.angle_gamma   90.00
#
_symmetry.space_group_name_H-M   'P 1'
#
loop_
_entity.id
_entity.type
_entity.pdbx_description
1 polymer ?
#
loop_
_entity_poly.entity_id
_entity_poly.type
_entity_poly.pdbx_seq_one_letter_code
_entity_poly.pdbx_strand_id
1 'polypeptide(L)'
;MKTQTRSQILKIIEKSGKIRPLELRKTLNISSQAVHRHLRSLIQQGIIEIKGSAPLVHYTLAGVPDLGAVSKWMNARTAPKGPDSLVCETREVFTGRLPHLKSYLRKGLQENLLPLVISTAGEIGNNSFDHNLGQWRDVPGCWFESQATGRHLWICIADRGQGIFQSLVKVHPELADEQAALHAAFETIISGRAPEQRGNGLKFVKKSLSMTPGGGVACISGTGRVFYGEQGEKCVALLDKNFINVQGTVTLMVWELQ
;
A
#
# COMPACT_ATOMS: atom_id res chain seq x y z
N MET A 1 -24.84 7.35 -21.26
CA MET A 1 -24.20 8.60 -20.76
C MET A 1 -23.88 8.59 -19.26
N LYS A 2 -24.84 8.38 -18.32
CA LYS A 2 -24.59 8.48 -16.85
C LYS A 2 -23.48 7.56 -16.29
N THR A 3 -23.19 6.45 -16.98
CA THR A 3 -22.12 5.50 -16.63
C THR A 3 -20.75 6.01 -17.06
N GLN A 4 -20.63 6.62 -18.24
CA GLN A 4 -19.36 7.11 -18.79
C GLN A 4 -18.76 8.25 -17.94
N THR A 5 -19.58 9.23 -17.53
CA THR A 5 -19.10 10.34 -16.69
C THR A 5 -18.62 9.86 -15.31
N ARG A 6 -19.28 8.86 -14.72
CA ARG A 6 -18.83 8.26 -13.45
C ARG A 6 -17.49 7.56 -13.62
N SER A 7 -17.33 6.76 -14.67
CA SER A 7 -16.04 6.13 -14.98
C SER A 7 -14.93 7.15 -15.23
N GLN A 8 -15.23 8.29 -15.87
CA GLN A 8 -14.25 9.37 -16.04
C GLN A 8 -13.89 10.05 -14.71
N ILE A 9 -14.87 10.31 -13.83
CA ILE A 9 -14.60 10.83 -12.47
C ILE A 9 -13.67 9.87 -11.71
N LEU A 10 -13.96 8.57 -11.75
CA LEU A 10 -13.13 7.56 -11.08
C LEU A 10 -11.72 7.54 -11.65
N LYS A 11 -11.55 7.53 -12.98
CA LYS A 11 -10.23 7.63 -13.62
C LYS A 11 -9.47 8.90 -13.21
N ILE A 12 -10.16 10.03 -13.06
CA ILE A 12 -9.54 11.28 -12.59
C ILE A 12 -9.09 11.14 -11.14
N ILE A 13 -9.92 10.58 -10.25
CA ILE A 13 -9.56 10.36 -8.83
C ILE A 13 -8.42 9.33 -8.73
N GLU A 14 -8.49 8.24 -9.49
CA GLU A 14 -7.43 7.23 -9.61
C GLU A 14 -6.13 7.81 -10.14
N LYS A 15 -6.17 8.84 -10.99
CA LYS A 15 -4.97 9.51 -11.48
C LYS A 15 -4.44 10.59 -10.55
N SER A 16 -5.31 11.36 -9.90
CA SER A 16 -4.92 12.51 -9.06
C SER A 16 -4.75 12.15 -7.58
N GLY A 17 -5.31 11.03 -7.13
CA GLY A 17 -5.37 10.59 -5.73
C GLY A 17 -6.50 11.28 -4.95
N LYS A 18 -6.69 12.58 -5.18
CA LYS A 18 -7.79 13.38 -4.63
C LYS A 18 -8.23 14.44 -5.63
N ILE A 19 -9.51 14.80 -5.61
CA ILE A 19 -10.05 15.82 -6.51
C ILE A 19 -11.07 16.71 -5.77
N ARG A 20 -11.10 18.00 -6.08
CA ARG A 20 -12.15 18.92 -5.61
C ARG A 20 -13.33 18.94 -6.59
N PRO A 21 -14.57 19.19 -6.14
CA PRO A 21 -15.72 19.36 -7.05
C PRO A 21 -15.50 20.42 -8.13
N LEU A 22 -14.82 21.51 -7.77
CA LEU A 22 -14.50 22.59 -8.70
C LEU A 22 -13.55 22.13 -9.82
N GLU A 23 -12.59 21.27 -9.50
CA GLU A 23 -11.65 20.71 -10.46
C GLU A 23 -12.36 19.74 -11.39
N LEU A 24 -13.20 18.84 -10.87
CA LEU A 24 -14.04 17.96 -11.70
C LEU A 24 -14.93 18.74 -12.66
N ARG A 25 -15.53 19.84 -12.18
CA ARG A 25 -16.37 20.72 -13.00
C ARG A 25 -15.58 21.26 -14.20
N LYS A 26 -14.35 21.74 -13.97
CA LYS A 26 -13.47 22.28 -15.01
C LYS A 26 -13.00 21.18 -15.96
N THR A 27 -12.53 20.06 -15.43
CA THR A 27 -11.95 18.95 -16.22
C THR A 27 -12.98 18.25 -17.10
N LEU A 28 -14.20 18.05 -16.61
CA LEU A 28 -15.25 17.33 -17.33
C LEU A 28 -16.20 18.25 -18.10
N ASN A 29 -16.07 19.57 -17.95
CA ASN A 29 -16.95 20.57 -18.54
C ASN A 29 -18.46 20.28 -18.31
N ILE A 30 -18.84 19.98 -17.06
CA ILE A 30 -20.22 19.71 -16.65
C ILE A 30 -20.67 20.65 -15.53
N SER A 31 -21.99 20.78 -15.31
CA SER A 31 -22.52 21.65 -14.26
C SER A 31 -22.18 21.16 -12.84
N SER A 32 -22.12 22.08 -11.86
CA SER A 32 -21.89 21.74 -10.46
C SER A 32 -22.93 20.73 -9.93
N GLN A 33 -24.20 20.88 -10.33
CA GLN A 33 -25.28 19.98 -9.96
C GLN A 33 -25.04 18.56 -10.48
N ALA A 34 -24.53 18.42 -11.71
CA ALA A 34 -24.17 17.13 -12.29
C ALA A 34 -23.00 16.49 -11.54
N VAL A 35 -21.94 17.25 -11.22
CA VAL A 35 -20.81 16.79 -10.41
C VAL A 35 -21.29 16.25 -9.07
N HIS A 36 -22.07 17.02 -8.31
CA HIS A 36 -22.56 16.60 -7.00
C HIS A 36 -23.48 15.37 -7.07
N ARG A 37 -24.30 15.25 -8.11
CA ARG A 37 -25.15 14.07 -8.33
C ARG A 37 -24.30 12.81 -8.54
N HIS A 38 -23.25 12.89 -9.37
CA HIS A 38 -22.36 11.75 -9.60
C HIS A 38 -21.53 11.41 -8.36
N LEU A 39 -20.95 12.41 -7.69
CA LEU A 39 -20.20 12.20 -6.45
C LEU A 39 -21.06 11.59 -5.35
N ARG A 40 -22.29 12.08 -5.15
CA ARG A 40 -23.23 11.50 -4.19
C ARG A 40 -23.53 10.03 -4.51
N SER A 41 -23.76 9.70 -5.78
CA SER A 41 -23.97 8.32 -6.21
C SER A 41 -22.75 7.43 -5.93
N LEU A 42 -21.53 7.92 -6.18
CA LEU A 42 -20.30 7.16 -5.93
C LEU A 42 -20.03 6.98 -4.42
N ILE A 43 -20.35 7.98 -3.60
CA ILE A 43 -20.29 7.89 -2.14
C ILE A 43 -21.30 6.88 -1.61
N GLN A 44 -22.54 6.91 -2.13
CA GLN A 44 -23.59 5.99 -1.71
C GLN A 44 -23.25 4.54 -2.09
N GLN A 45 -22.45 4.34 -3.14
CA GLN A 45 -21.89 3.04 -3.53
C GLN A 45 -20.62 2.68 -2.75
N GLY A 46 -20.14 3.56 -1.87
CA GLY A 46 -18.92 3.38 -1.09
C GLY A 46 -17.62 3.43 -1.90
N ILE A 47 -17.66 3.89 -3.16
CA ILE A 47 -16.49 3.86 -4.06
C ILE A 47 -15.52 5.01 -3.76
N ILE A 48 -16.06 6.16 -3.37
CA ILE A 48 -15.29 7.35 -2.99
C ILE A 48 -15.77 7.88 -1.63
N GLU A 49 -14.88 8.55 -0.93
CA GLU A 49 -15.19 9.18 0.37
C GLU A 49 -14.84 10.67 0.36
N ILE A 50 -15.47 11.43 1.26
CA ILE A 50 -15.20 12.85 1.44
C ILE A 50 -14.13 13.00 2.51
N LYS A 51 -13.08 13.75 2.22
CA LYS A 51 -12.03 14.14 3.18
C LYS A 51 -11.95 15.65 3.31
N GLY A 52 -11.60 16.10 4.52
CA GLY A 52 -11.51 17.51 4.89
C GLY A 52 -12.84 18.14 5.29
N SER A 53 -12.78 19.43 5.64
CA SER A 53 -13.93 20.25 6.01
C SER A 53 -14.26 21.27 4.93
N ALA A 54 -15.51 21.71 4.88
CA ALA A 54 -15.91 22.80 3.99
C ALA A 54 -15.08 24.07 4.30
N PRO A 55 -14.64 24.83 3.28
CA PRO A 55 -14.88 24.66 1.84
C PRO A 55 -13.84 23.79 1.10
N LEU A 56 -12.86 23.21 1.81
CA LEU A 56 -11.70 22.51 1.25
C LEU A 56 -11.91 20.99 1.10
N VAL A 57 -13.17 20.57 0.93
CA VAL A 57 -13.52 19.16 0.74
C VAL A 57 -12.90 18.61 -0.55
N HIS A 58 -12.35 17.41 -0.46
CA HIS A 58 -11.86 16.65 -1.59
C HIS A 58 -12.38 15.22 -1.51
N TYR A 59 -12.40 14.57 -2.67
CA TYR A 59 -12.91 13.22 -2.85
C TYR A 59 -11.75 12.30 -3.20
N THR A 60 -11.62 11.22 -2.46
CA THR A 60 -10.59 10.18 -2.67
C THR A 60 -11.27 8.85 -2.97
N LEU A 61 -10.53 7.91 -3.54
CA LEU A 61 -10.97 6.51 -3.48
C LEU A 61 -11.21 6.16 -2.03
N ALA A 62 -12.35 5.54 -1.77
CA ALA A 62 -12.72 5.18 -0.43
C ALA A 62 -11.82 4.01 0.01
N GLY A 63 -11.40 4.03 1.27
CA GLY A 63 -10.74 2.87 1.85
C GLY A 63 -9.24 2.76 1.57
N VAL A 64 -8.67 3.66 0.76
CA VAL A 64 -7.22 3.71 0.56
C VAL A 64 -6.57 4.31 1.81
N PRO A 65 -5.53 3.68 2.38
CA PRO A 65 -4.75 4.21 3.50
C PRO A 65 -4.30 5.64 3.25
N ASP A 66 -4.10 6.43 4.32
CA ASP A 66 -3.61 7.80 4.18
C ASP A 66 -2.12 7.83 3.79
N LEU A 67 -1.84 7.58 2.50
CA LEU A 67 -0.49 7.54 1.95
C LEU A 67 0.27 8.87 2.12
N GLY A 68 -0.46 9.99 2.28
CA GLY A 68 0.14 11.28 2.60
C GLY A 68 0.67 11.31 4.04
N ALA A 69 -0.10 10.79 5.00
CA ALA A 69 0.35 10.60 6.37
C ALA A 69 1.51 9.60 6.45
N VAL A 70 1.44 8.48 5.73
CA VAL A 70 2.54 7.50 5.63
C VAL A 70 3.81 8.16 5.09
N SER A 71 3.72 8.87 3.97
CA SER A 71 4.87 9.58 3.37
C SER A 71 5.47 10.61 4.31
N LYS A 72 4.62 11.40 5.00
CA LYS A 72 5.08 12.35 6.02
C LYS A 72 5.79 11.63 7.17
N TRP A 73 5.24 10.52 7.67
CA TRP A 73 5.84 9.74 8.74
C TRP A 73 7.15 9.10 8.30
N MET A 74 7.25 8.55 7.10
CA MET A 74 8.46 7.92 6.58
C MET A 74 9.59 8.92 6.30
N ASN A 75 9.26 10.09 5.76
CA ASN A 75 10.27 11.04 5.27
C ASN A 75 10.66 12.11 6.28
N ALA A 76 9.96 12.22 7.41
CA ALA A 76 10.35 13.11 8.49
C ALA A 76 11.77 12.80 8.99
N ARG A 77 12.56 13.84 9.29
CA ARG A 77 13.95 13.70 9.78
C ARG A 77 14.04 12.89 11.07
N THR A 78 13.07 13.09 11.95
CA THR A 78 12.88 12.34 13.20
C THR A 78 11.48 11.78 13.20
N ALA A 79 11.29 10.61 13.81
CA ALA A 79 10.00 9.96 13.94
C ALA A 79 9.01 10.93 14.60
N PRO A 80 7.98 11.39 13.85
CA PRO A 80 6.94 12.16 14.48
C PRO A 80 6.18 11.21 15.41
N LYS A 81 5.59 11.74 16.50
CA LYS A 81 4.53 11.01 17.19
C LYS A 81 3.46 10.70 16.14
N GLY A 82 3.40 9.44 15.71
CA GLY A 82 2.36 8.97 14.81
C GLY A 82 1.02 8.99 15.55
N PRO A 83 -0.10 8.76 14.86
CA PRO A 83 -1.25 8.22 15.57
C PRO A 83 -0.80 6.90 16.20
N ASP A 84 -0.73 6.86 17.55
CA ASP A 84 -0.14 5.76 18.35
C ASP A 84 -0.68 4.37 17.94
N SER A 85 -1.86 4.31 17.32
CA SER A 85 -2.50 3.09 16.84
C SER A 85 -1.98 2.53 15.51
N LEU A 86 -1.23 3.26 14.69
CA LEU A 86 -0.82 2.79 13.34
C LEU A 86 0.65 2.35 13.26
N VAL A 87 1.49 2.75 14.22
CA VAL A 87 2.89 2.30 14.27
C VAL A 87 2.99 1.05 15.15
N CYS A 88 3.70 0.04 14.66
CA CYS A 88 4.10 -1.15 15.38
C CYS A 88 5.58 -1.02 15.73
N GLU A 89 5.88 -0.64 16.97
CA GLU A 89 7.26 -0.41 17.42
C GLU A 89 8.09 -1.69 17.48
N THR A 90 7.43 -2.84 17.69
CA THR A 90 8.08 -4.16 17.76
C THR A 90 7.41 -5.17 16.86
N ARG A 91 8.15 -6.26 16.57
CA ARG A 91 7.65 -7.40 15.79
C ARG A 91 6.45 -8.06 16.47
N GLU A 92 6.47 -8.15 17.79
CA GLU A 92 5.41 -8.76 18.60
C GLU A 92 4.13 -7.93 18.48
N VAL A 93 4.24 -6.60 18.55
CA VAL A 93 3.10 -5.69 18.32
C VAL A 93 2.54 -5.89 16.91
N PHE A 94 3.40 -5.93 15.90
CA PHE A 94 2.97 -6.15 14.51
C PHE A 94 2.27 -7.50 14.34
N THR A 95 2.92 -8.58 14.78
CA THR A 95 2.41 -9.95 14.67
C THR A 95 1.11 -10.12 15.44
N GLY A 96 0.97 -9.49 16.61
CA GLY A 96 -0.25 -9.44 17.40
C GLY A 96 -1.42 -8.74 16.70
N ARG A 97 -1.16 -7.82 15.75
CA ARG A 97 -2.20 -7.14 14.97
C ARG A 97 -2.63 -7.91 13.72
N LEU A 98 -1.83 -8.82 13.18
CA LEU A 98 -2.19 -9.61 11.99
C LEU A 98 -3.52 -10.39 12.15
N PRO A 99 -3.82 -11.05 13.29
CA PRO A 99 -5.11 -11.70 13.51
C PRO A 99 -6.31 -10.76 13.43
N HIS A 100 -6.14 -9.43 13.62
CA HIS A 100 -7.24 -8.47 13.50
C HIS A 100 -7.75 -8.34 12.06
N LEU A 101 -6.98 -8.79 11.07
CA LEU A 101 -7.45 -8.86 9.68
C LEU A 101 -8.65 -9.81 9.51
N LYS A 102 -8.87 -10.74 10.46
CA LYS A 102 -10.10 -11.57 10.53
C LYS A 102 -11.38 -10.75 10.61
N SER A 103 -11.31 -9.52 11.16
CA SER A 103 -12.46 -8.62 11.21
C SER A 103 -13.02 -8.27 9.83
N TYR A 104 -12.19 -8.37 8.77
CA TYR A 104 -12.60 -8.10 7.40
C TYR A 104 -13.45 -9.18 6.76
N LEU A 105 -13.55 -10.38 7.35
CA LEU A 105 -14.56 -11.38 6.95
C LEU A 105 -15.97 -10.80 6.98
N ARG A 106 -16.29 -10.03 8.02
CA ARG A 106 -17.58 -9.33 8.18
C ARG A 106 -17.81 -8.21 7.16
N LYS A 107 -16.75 -7.83 6.42
CA LYS A 107 -16.77 -6.78 5.40
C LYS A 107 -16.67 -7.35 3.97
N GLY A 108 -16.83 -8.66 3.80
CA GLY A 108 -16.85 -9.32 2.49
C GLY A 108 -15.52 -9.94 2.06
N LEU A 109 -14.52 -10.03 2.95
CA LEU A 109 -13.32 -10.81 2.65
C LEU A 109 -13.69 -12.29 2.65
N GLN A 110 -13.35 -13.00 1.58
CA GLN A 110 -13.62 -14.43 1.49
C GLN A 110 -12.75 -15.21 2.49
N GLU A 111 -13.34 -16.21 3.14
CA GLU A 111 -12.67 -16.95 4.22
C GLU A 111 -11.43 -17.72 3.75
N ASN A 112 -11.46 -18.24 2.52
CA ASN A 112 -10.32 -18.89 1.87
C ASN A 112 -9.16 -17.92 1.56
N LEU A 113 -9.40 -16.61 1.44
CA LEU A 113 -8.36 -15.61 1.20
C LEU A 113 -7.71 -15.11 2.48
N LEU A 114 -8.38 -15.23 3.62
CA LEU A 114 -7.88 -14.71 4.90
C LEU A 114 -6.48 -15.24 5.29
N PRO A 115 -6.17 -16.56 5.20
CA PRO A 115 -4.83 -17.05 5.49
C PRO A 115 -3.76 -16.43 4.57
N LEU A 116 -4.13 -16.20 3.30
CA LEU A 116 -3.25 -15.61 2.32
C LEU A 116 -2.98 -14.14 2.60
N VAL A 117 -4.01 -13.38 2.96
CA VAL A 117 -3.89 -11.97 3.35
C VAL A 117 -2.99 -11.83 4.58
N ILE A 118 -3.22 -12.65 5.62
CA ILE A 118 -2.43 -12.64 6.86
C ILE A 118 -0.97 -13.01 6.57
N SER A 119 -0.73 -14.09 5.83
CA SER A 119 0.64 -14.51 5.50
C SER A 119 1.35 -13.49 4.63
N THR A 120 0.69 -12.93 3.61
CA THR A 120 1.25 -11.89 2.74
C THR A 120 1.62 -10.64 3.52
N ALA A 121 0.72 -10.12 4.35
CA ALA A 121 1.01 -8.97 5.21
C ALA A 121 2.14 -9.29 6.21
N GLY A 122 2.12 -10.49 6.79
CA GLY A 122 3.12 -10.97 7.74
C GLY A 122 4.52 -11.04 7.14
N GLU A 123 4.68 -11.66 5.97
CA GLU A 123 5.96 -11.73 5.26
C GLU A 123 6.52 -10.33 4.94
N ILE A 124 5.67 -9.43 4.45
CA ILE A 124 6.09 -8.05 4.15
C ILE A 124 6.51 -7.31 5.42
N GLY A 125 5.69 -7.33 6.46
CA GLY A 125 5.97 -6.57 7.68
C GLY A 125 7.09 -7.15 8.54
N ASN A 126 7.26 -8.47 8.58
CA ASN A 126 8.37 -9.09 9.29
C ASN A 126 9.73 -8.72 8.69
N ASN A 127 9.80 -8.56 7.35
CA ASN A 127 11.01 -8.10 6.68
C ASN A 127 11.46 -6.71 7.16
N SER A 128 10.53 -5.83 7.52
CA SER A 128 10.86 -4.53 8.12
C SER A 128 11.64 -4.69 9.42
N PHE A 129 11.43 -5.76 10.20
CA PHE A 129 12.18 -6.01 11.43
C PHE A 129 13.45 -6.82 11.19
N ASP A 130 13.38 -7.87 10.36
CA ASP A 130 14.51 -8.77 10.10
C ASP A 130 15.70 -8.07 9.44
N HIS A 131 15.44 -7.11 8.55
CA HIS A 131 16.49 -6.44 7.77
C HIS A 131 16.98 -5.13 8.36
N ASN A 132 16.30 -4.59 9.38
CA ASN A 132 16.64 -3.31 10.00
C ASN A 132 17.17 -3.44 11.44
N LEU A 133 17.36 -4.65 11.96
CA LEU A 133 17.92 -4.85 13.31
C LEU A 133 19.31 -4.20 13.41
N GLY A 134 19.43 -3.20 14.28
CA GLY A 134 20.66 -2.40 14.43
C GLY A 134 20.96 -1.46 13.25
N GLN A 135 20.03 -1.29 12.31
CA GLN A 135 20.15 -0.46 11.10
C GLN A 135 18.95 0.47 10.91
N TRP A 136 18.13 0.65 11.95
CA TRP A 136 17.08 1.67 11.97
C TRP A 136 17.69 3.06 11.89
N ARG A 137 17.06 3.95 11.12
CA ARG A 137 17.53 5.34 11.02
C ARG A 137 17.46 6.07 12.36
N ASP A 138 16.36 5.91 13.08
CA ASP A 138 16.10 6.64 14.32
C ASP A 138 15.29 5.83 15.34
N VAL A 139 14.12 5.31 14.94
CA VAL A 139 13.29 4.45 15.80
C VAL A 139 12.99 3.13 15.11
N PRO A 140 12.87 2.03 15.87
CA PRO A 140 12.39 0.77 15.33
C PRO A 140 10.90 0.83 15.01
N GLY A 141 10.49 -0.03 14.08
CA GLY A 141 9.08 -0.31 13.83
C GLY A 141 8.62 -0.08 12.41
N CYS A 142 7.38 -0.48 12.15
CA CYS A 142 6.71 -0.27 10.88
C CYS A 142 5.34 0.39 11.08
N TRP A 143 4.96 1.24 10.12
CA TRP A 143 3.57 1.62 9.91
C TRP A 143 2.79 0.40 9.44
N PHE A 144 1.65 0.12 10.06
CA PHE A 144 0.72 -0.91 9.65
C PHE A 144 -0.70 -0.37 9.72
N GLU A 145 -1.30 -0.16 8.55
CA GLU A 145 -2.66 0.32 8.39
C GLU A 145 -3.42 -0.63 7.48
N SER A 146 -4.65 -0.97 7.87
CA SER A 146 -5.57 -1.71 7.03
C SER A 146 -6.92 -1.02 7.03
N GLN A 147 -7.58 -1.02 5.88
CA GLN A 147 -8.91 -0.44 5.74
C GLN A 147 -9.70 -1.21 4.68
N ALA A 148 -10.97 -1.52 4.99
CA ALA A 148 -11.89 -2.13 4.03
C ALA A 148 -13.04 -1.18 3.74
N THR A 149 -13.17 -0.84 2.46
CA THR A 149 -14.21 0.05 1.94
C THR A 149 -14.25 -0.01 0.42
N GLY A 150 -15.39 0.31 -0.19
CA GLY A 150 -15.51 0.39 -1.64
C GLY A 150 -15.20 -0.91 -2.37
N ARG A 151 -15.59 -2.04 -1.77
CA ARG A 151 -15.30 -3.41 -2.24
C ARG A 151 -13.82 -3.78 -2.27
N HIS A 152 -12.98 -3.09 -1.53
CA HIS A 152 -11.55 -3.41 -1.44
C HIS A 152 -11.10 -3.44 0.02
N LEU A 153 -10.25 -4.40 0.36
CA LEU A 153 -9.39 -4.37 1.53
C LEU A 153 -8.02 -3.87 1.10
N TRP A 154 -7.59 -2.76 1.67
CA TRP A 154 -6.27 -2.19 1.50
C TRP A 154 -5.43 -2.42 2.73
N ILE A 155 -4.15 -2.71 2.53
CA ILE A 155 -3.16 -2.82 3.59
C ILE A 155 -1.90 -2.05 3.18
N CYS A 156 -1.45 -1.12 4.02
CA CYS A 156 -0.20 -0.40 3.84
C CYS A 156 0.77 -0.79 4.95
N ILE A 157 1.97 -1.22 4.55
CA ILE A 157 3.10 -1.47 5.44
C ILE A 157 4.25 -0.57 5.01
N ALA A 158 4.85 0.14 5.94
CA ALA A 158 6.01 0.97 5.64
C ALA A 158 7.01 1.03 6.79
N ASP A 159 8.28 1.22 6.49
CA ASP A 159 9.32 1.34 7.50
C ASP A 159 10.31 2.47 7.22
N ARG A 160 11.03 2.88 8.27
CA ARG A 160 12.06 3.93 8.24
C ARG A 160 13.48 3.34 8.18
N GLY A 161 13.60 2.11 7.68
CA GLY A 161 14.82 1.32 7.66
C GLY A 161 15.85 1.74 6.62
N GLN A 162 16.79 0.84 6.35
CA GLN A 162 17.90 1.05 5.39
C GLN A 162 17.50 0.80 3.92
N GLY A 163 16.32 0.21 3.68
CA GLY A 163 15.85 -0.16 2.35
C GLY A 163 16.42 -1.48 1.84
N ILE A 164 15.87 -1.96 0.71
CA ILE A 164 16.17 -3.29 0.17
C ILE A 164 17.56 -3.33 -0.47
N PHE A 165 17.95 -2.31 -1.22
CA PHE A 165 19.27 -2.26 -1.87
C PHE A 165 20.41 -2.35 -0.85
N GLN A 166 20.38 -1.51 0.20
CA GLN A 166 21.40 -1.51 1.25
C GLN A 166 21.44 -2.83 2.04
N SER A 167 20.30 -3.53 2.11
CA SER A 167 20.21 -4.85 2.73
C SER A 167 20.84 -5.94 1.87
N LEU A 168 20.61 -5.91 0.55
CA LEU A 168 21.05 -6.96 -0.36
C LEU A 168 22.48 -6.77 -0.87
N VAL A 169 22.97 -5.54 -1.08
CA VAL A 169 24.32 -5.30 -1.62
C VAL A 169 25.43 -5.86 -0.73
N LYS A 170 25.17 -6.02 0.58
CA LYS A 170 26.07 -6.67 1.55
C LYS A 170 26.33 -8.14 1.23
N VAL A 171 25.40 -8.80 0.55
CA VAL A 171 25.47 -10.23 0.20
C VAL A 171 25.44 -10.50 -1.31
N HIS A 172 25.03 -9.52 -2.10
CA HIS A 172 25.00 -9.51 -3.56
C HIS A 172 25.63 -8.21 -4.08
N PRO A 173 26.97 -8.06 -3.98
CA PRO A 173 27.67 -6.83 -4.36
C PRO A 173 27.56 -6.52 -5.86
N GLU A 174 27.14 -7.47 -6.69
CA GLU A 174 26.90 -7.33 -8.12
C GLU A 174 25.61 -6.56 -8.47
N LEU A 175 24.72 -6.31 -7.50
CA LEU A 175 23.49 -5.56 -7.75
C LEU A 175 23.82 -4.12 -8.15
N ALA A 176 23.44 -3.76 -9.37
CA ALA A 176 23.77 -2.47 -9.96
C ALA A 176 23.03 -1.29 -9.31
N ASP A 177 21.75 -1.48 -8.96
CA ASP A 177 20.89 -0.40 -8.48
C ASP A 177 19.71 -0.92 -7.63
N GLU A 178 18.91 0.02 -7.14
CA GLU A 178 17.75 -0.22 -6.28
C GLU A 178 16.63 -1.01 -6.99
N GLN A 179 16.49 -0.84 -8.31
CA GLN A 179 15.52 -1.58 -9.11
C GLN A 179 15.93 -3.05 -9.24
N ALA A 180 17.21 -3.31 -9.53
CA ALA A 180 17.78 -4.65 -9.59
C ALA A 180 17.67 -5.36 -8.24
N ALA A 181 17.92 -4.67 -7.13
CA ALA A 181 17.74 -5.25 -5.80
C ALA A 181 16.28 -5.60 -5.49
N LEU A 182 15.32 -4.76 -5.87
CA LEU A 182 13.89 -5.07 -5.70
C LEU A 182 13.45 -6.27 -6.53
N HIS A 183 13.86 -6.35 -7.80
CA HIS A 183 13.61 -7.55 -8.61
C HIS A 183 14.26 -8.78 -7.98
N ALA A 184 15.52 -8.70 -7.55
CA ALA A 184 16.20 -9.82 -6.90
C ALA A 184 15.47 -10.27 -5.63
N ALA A 185 14.96 -9.34 -4.82
CA ALA A 185 14.21 -9.62 -3.61
C ALA A 185 12.91 -10.41 -3.89
N PHE A 186 12.18 -10.04 -4.94
CA PHE A 186 10.90 -10.67 -5.30
C PHE A 186 11.02 -11.87 -6.25
N GLU A 187 12.15 -12.04 -6.95
CA GLU A 187 12.26 -12.99 -8.08
C GLU A 187 13.41 -13.99 -7.96
N THR A 188 14.57 -13.60 -7.44
CA THR A 188 15.78 -14.43 -7.50
C THR A 188 15.88 -15.39 -6.32
N ILE A 189 16.05 -16.69 -6.57
CA ILE A 189 16.38 -17.68 -5.53
C ILE A 189 17.80 -17.43 -5.06
N ILE A 190 17.95 -16.77 -3.91
CA ILE A 190 19.24 -16.66 -3.22
C ILE A 190 19.50 -18.02 -2.56
N SER A 191 20.07 -18.95 -3.33
CA SER A 191 20.37 -20.32 -2.89
C SER A 191 21.57 -20.41 -1.93
N GLY A 192 22.23 -19.29 -1.62
CA GLY A 192 23.50 -19.25 -0.89
C GLY A 192 23.42 -19.32 0.64
N ARG A 193 22.23 -19.43 1.25
CA ARG A 193 22.07 -19.47 2.71
C ARG A 193 21.55 -20.81 3.22
N ALA A 194 22.33 -21.88 3.05
CA ALA A 194 22.16 -23.05 3.93
C ALA A 194 22.77 -22.69 5.31
N PRO A 195 22.04 -22.82 6.44
CA PRO A 195 20.88 -23.68 6.66
C PRO A 195 19.54 -22.95 6.92
N GLU A 196 19.29 -21.76 6.37
CA GLU A 196 18.06 -21.01 6.66
C GLU A 196 17.19 -20.80 5.41
N GLN A 197 15.89 -21.15 5.50
CA GLN A 197 14.87 -20.76 4.52
C GLN A 197 14.61 -19.23 4.48
N ARG A 198 15.57 -18.39 4.87
CA ARG A 198 15.49 -16.94 4.78
C ARG A 198 15.73 -16.50 3.33
N GLY A 199 14.82 -15.68 2.79
CA GLY A 199 14.90 -15.15 1.42
C GLY A 199 13.82 -15.65 0.44
N ASN A 200 12.83 -16.40 0.90
CA ASN A 200 11.70 -16.86 0.07
C ASN A 200 10.36 -16.18 0.34
N GLY A 201 10.26 -15.37 1.41
CA GLY A 201 9.00 -14.70 1.81
C GLY A 201 8.39 -13.83 0.71
N LEU A 202 9.19 -12.97 0.06
CA LEU A 202 8.70 -12.10 -1.02
C LEU A 202 8.35 -12.86 -2.30
N LYS A 203 9.00 -14.01 -2.55
CA LYS A 203 8.61 -14.92 -3.65
C LYS A 203 7.26 -15.57 -3.37
N PHE A 204 7.04 -15.98 -2.12
CA PHE A 204 5.75 -16.47 -1.68
C PHE A 204 4.68 -15.39 -1.89
N VAL A 205 4.93 -14.13 -1.49
CA VAL A 205 4.01 -13.00 -1.75
C VAL A 205 3.65 -12.87 -3.23
N LYS A 206 4.64 -12.85 -4.12
CA LYS A 206 4.43 -12.77 -5.58
C LYS A 206 3.58 -13.94 -6.09
N LYS A 207 3.93 -15.17 -5.69
CA LYS A 207 3.20 -16.39 -6.09
C LYS A 207 1.76 -16.38 -5.58
N SER A 208 1.56 -16.05 -4.31
CA SER A 208 0.27 -15.95 -3.65
C SER A 208 -0.70 -15.01 -4.39
N LEU A 209 -0.20 -13.84 -4.81
CA LEU A 209 -1.00 -12.87 -5.56
C LEU A 209 -1.30 -13.31 -6.98
N SER A 210 -0.39 -14.03 -7.65
CA SER A 210 -0.66 -14.59 -8.98
C SER A 210 -1.79 -15.63 -8.99
N MET A 211 -2.09 -16.22 -7.84
CA MET A 211 -3.14 -17.23 -7.67
C MET A 211 -4.45 -16.66 -7.09
N THR A 212 -4.52 -15.34 -6.86
CA THR A 212 -5.65 -14.70 -6.18
C THR A 212 -6.29 -13.62 -7.06
N PRO A 213 -7.44 -13.92 -7.68
CA PRO A 213 -8.22 -12.91 -8.41
C PRO A 213 -8.56 -11.71 -7.52
N GLY A 214 -8.50 -10.51 -8.08
CA GLY A 214 -8.74 -9.26 -7.37
C GLY A 214 -7.63 -8.84 -6.38
N GLY A 215 -6.53 -9.60 -6.29
CA GLY A 215 -5.37 -9.29 -5.46
C GLY A 215 -4.33 -8.42 -6.18
N GLY A 216 -3.62 -7.57 -5.44
CA GLY A 216 -2.49 -6.82 -5.97
C GLY A 216 -1.55 -6.30 -4.89
N VAL A 217 -0.28 -6.12 -5.25
CA VAL A 217 0.75 -5.49 -4.41
C VAL A 217 1.60 -4.54 -5.24
N ALA A 218 2.06 -3.46 -4.62
CA ALA A 218 3.20 -2.70 -5.08
C ALA A 218 4.15 -2.40 -3.92
N CYS A 219 5.45 -2.37 -4.20
CA CYS A 219 6.50 -2.06 -3.24
C CYS A 219 7.46 -1.03 -3.83
N ILE A 220 7.85 -0.04 -3.02
CA ILE A 220 8.88 0.96 -3.35
C ILE A 220 9.95 0.93 -2.27
N SER A 221 11.21 0.90 -2.71
CA SER A 221 12.40 1.06 -1.86
C SER A 221 13.46 1.81 -2.66
N GLY A 222 13.96 2.92 -2.11
CA GLY A 222 14.74 3.88 -2.86
C GLY A 222 13.91 4.50 -3.98
N THR A 223 14.45 4.47 -5.19
CA THR A 223 13.81 4.83 -6.46
C THR A 223 13.20 3.63 -7.19
N GLY A 224 13.48 2.40 -6.73
CA GLY A 224 13.00 1.19 -7.36
C GLY A 224 11.53 0.88 -7.03
N ARG A 225 10.85 0.22 -7.97
CA ARG A 225 9.40 -0.06 -7.94
C ARG A 225 9.13 -1.46 -8.47
N VAL A 226 8.30 -2.23 -7.76
CA VAL A 226 7.75 -3.50 -8.26
C VAL A 226 6.26 -3.57 -7.96
N PHE A 227 5.51 -4.28 -8.80
CA PHE A 227 4.11 -4.56 -8.58
C PHE A 227 3.70 -5.90 -9.19
N TYR A 228 2.74 -6.57 -8.57
CA TYR A 228 2.28 -7.90 -8.96
C TYR A 228 0.79 -8.08 -8.67
N GLY A 229 0.15 -9.04 -9.35
CA GLY A 229 -1.29 -9.30 -9.26
C GLY A 229 -2.15 -8.38 -10.13
N GLU A 230 -3.43 -8.71 -10.28
CA GLU A 230 -4.39 -7.99 -11.14
C GLU A 230 -4.53 -6.52 -10.75
N GLN A 231 -4.39 -6.20 -9.47
CA GLN A 231 -4.51 -4.84 -8.95
C GLN A 231 -3.13 -4.17 -8.69
N GLY A 232 -2.02 -4.79 -9.12
CA GLY A 232 -0.67 -4.28 -8.86
C GLY A 232 -0.42 -2.89 -9.47
N GLU A 233 -0.85 -2.67 -10.72
CA GLU A 233 -0.75 -1.36 -11.39
C GLU A 233 -1.48 -0.26 -10.62
N LYS A 234 -2.65 -0.59 -10.06
CA LYS A 234 -3.42 0.34 -9.22
C LYS A 234 -2.66 0.69 -7.95
N CYS A 235 -2.01 -0.28 -7.31
CA CYS A 235 -1.20 -0.04 -6.12
C CYS A 235 0.00 0.87 -6.42
N VAL A 236 0.78 0.59 -7.46
CA VAL A 236 1.98 1.39 -7.78
C VAL A 236 1.60 2.81 -8.18
N ALA A 237 0.52 2.99 -8.97
CA ALA A 237 0.03 4.30 -9.35
C ALA A 237 -0.39 5.15 -8.14
N LEU A 238 -0.91 4.54 -7.07
CA LEU A 238 -1.23 5.24 -5.83
C LEU A 238 0.02 5.62 -5.03
N LEU A 239 1.01 4.73 -4.98
CA LEU A 239 2.28 4.98 -4.31
C LEU A 239 3.11 6.08 -5.01
N ASP A 240 3.23 6.05 -6.33
CA ASP A 240 4.05 7.01 -7.10
C ASP A 240 3.64 8.49 -6.90
N LYS A 241 2.41 8.74 -6.44
CA LYS A 241 1.93 10.10 -6.12
C LYS A 241 2.50 10.66 -4.82
N ASN A 242 2.92 9.79 -3.91
CA ASN A 242 3.34 10.15 -2.55
C ASN A 242 4.80 9.78 -2.26
N PHE A 243 5.39 8.93 -3.10
CA PHE A 243 6.71 8.35 -2.89
C PHE A 243 7.51 8.41 -4.20
N ILE A 244 8.61 9.17 -4.20
CA ILE A 244 9.52 9.30 -5.36
C ILE A 244 10.87 8.65 -5.05
N ASN A 245 11.38 8.90 -3.85
CA ASN A 245 12.58 8.28 -3.30
C ASN A 245 12.33 8.03 -1.80
N VAL A 246 12.45 6.78 -1.35
CA VAL A 246 12.22 6.39 0.04
C VAL A 246 13.43 5.65 0.59
N GLN A 247 13.96 6.08 1.74
CA GLN A 247 15.10 5.39 2.35
C GLN A 247 14.75 3.98 2.85
N GLY A 248 13.55 3.80 3.41
CA GLY A 248 13.07 2.50 3.88
C GLY A 248 12.32 1.72 2.80
N THR A 249 11.19 1.14 3.19
CA THR A 249 10.27 0.47 2.26
C THR A 249 8.84 0.94 2.48
N VAL A 250 8.05 0.98 1.41
CA VAL A 250 6.58 1.12 1.48
C VAL A 250 5.95 0.09 0.56
N THR A 251 4.98 -0.65 1.08
CA THR A 251 4.23 -1.66 0.36
C THR A 251 2.75 -1.41 0.52
N LEU A 252 2.03 -1.34 -0.60
CA LEU A 252 0.57 -1.23 -0.65
C LEU A 252 0.01 -2.50 -1.26
N MET A 253 -0.92 -3.13 -0.55
CA MET A 253 -1.62 -4.33 -0.98
C MET A 253 -3.12 -4.06 -1.06
N VAL A 254 -3.79 -4.79 -1.95
CA VAL A 254 -5.23 -4.72 -2.13
C VAL A 254 -5.83 -6.07 -2.45
N TRP A 255 -7.04 -6.33 -1.94
CA TRP A 255 -7.89 -7.45 -2.33
C TRP A 255 -9.32 -6.97 -2.55
N GLU A 256 -9.99 -7.51 -3.56
CA GLU A 256 -11.43 -7.29 -3.74
C GLU A 256 -12.25 -8.02 -2.66
N LEU A 257 -13.34 -7.37 -2.24
CA LEU A 257 -14.31 -7.86 -1.29
C LEU A 257 -15.62 -8.17 -2.03
N GLN A 258 -16.27 -9.26 -1.64
CA GLN A 258 -17.54 -9.70 -2.26
C GLN A 258 -18.69 -8.77 -1.87
#